data_AF-K5VU53-F1
#
_entry.id   AF-K5VU53-F1
#
_cell.length_a   1.000
_cell.length_b   1.000
_cell.length_c   1.000
_cell.angle_alpha   90.00
_cell.angle_beta   90.00
_cell.angle_gamma   90.00
#
_symmetry.space_group_name_H-M   'P 1'
#
loop_
_entity.id
_entity.type
_entity.pdbx_description
1 polymer ?
#
loop_
_entity_poly.entity_id
_entity_poly.type
_entity_poly.pdbx_seq_one_letter_code
_entity_poly.pdbx_strand_id
1 'polypeptide(L)'
;MRRFQPVALTLACSVFLAGCQAIPDELKTSQPLKPNTTQHLIENAKAELNQYEHFDVSDEGMITFTAQLPRFSRYAWDPVSITESSYQIACEDLRYFTERGFVIKAWFAGPRGRAEYYNMARCEEEASSRK
;
A
#
# COMPACT_ATOMS: atom_id res chain seq x y z
N MET A 1 -26.92 61.62 -29.76
CA MET A 1 -25.52 61.17 -30.01
C MET A 1 -24.71 61.30 -28.73
N ARG A 2 -24.32 60.17 -28.12
CA ARG A 2 -22.97 59.85 -27.60
C ARG A 2 -23.06 58.55 -26.78
N ARG A 3 -22.52 57.49 -27.38
CA ARG A 3 -22.22 56.17 -26.80
C ARG A 3 -21.09 56.33 -25.79
N PHE A 4 -21.11 55.59 -24.68
CA PHE A 4 -19.92 54.95 -24.12
C PHE A 4 -20.30 53.63 -23.42
N GLN A 5 -19.45 52.63 -23.62
CA GLN A 5 -19.68 51.19 -23.48
C GLN A 5 -19.54 50.68 -22.03
N PRO A 6 -20.04 49.45 -21.73
CA PRO A 6 -19.85 48.80 -20.44
C PRO A 6 -18.41 48.33 -20.26
N VAL A 7 -17.77 48.73 -19.16
CA VAL A 7 -16.44 48.22 -18.76
C VAL A 7 -16.65 46.85 -18.11
N ALA A 8 -16.25 45.82 -18.84
CA ALA A 8 -16.14 44.45 -18.36
C ALA A 8 -15.04 44.38 -17.28
N LEU A 9 -15.44 44.05 -16.05
CA LEU A 9 -14.50 43.77 -14.97
C LEU A 9 -14.03 42.31 -15.12
N THR A 10 -12.78 42.14 -15.49
CA THR A 10 -12.10 40.86 -15.72
C THR A 10 -12.03 40.03 -14.44
N LEU A 11 -12.61 38.82 -14.47
CA LEU A 11 -12.39 37.78 -13.47
C LEU A 11 -10.91 37.39 -13.46
N ALA A 12 -10.19 37.74 -12.40
CA ALA A 12 -8.90 37.15 -12.08
C ALA A 12 -9.14 35.74 -11.54
N CYS A 13 -9.10 34.72 -12.41
CA CYS A 13 -8.98 33.34 -11.99
C CYS A 13 -7.58 33.11 -11.41
N SER A 14 -7.45 33.27 -10.09
CA SER A 14 -6.30 32.76 -9.34
C SER A 14 -6.31 31.24 -9.42
N VAL A 15 -5.51 30.67 -10.31
CA VAL A 15 -5.21 29.24 -10.32
C VAL A 15 -4.42 28.96 -9.05
N PHE A 16 -5.11 28.52 -8.00
CA PHE A 16 -4.47 27.93 -6.84
C PHE A 16 -3.73 26.69 -7.34
N LEU A 17 -2.41 26.74 -7.24
CA LEU A 17 -1.53 25.60 -7.42
C LEU A 17 -2.11 24.45 -6.58
N ALA A 18 -2.53 23.38 -7.25
CA ALA A 18 -2.82 22.12 -6.61
C ALA A 18 -1.51 21.63 -5.98
N GLY A 19 -1.27 21.98 -4.73
CA GLY A 19 -0.25 21.34 -3.93
C GLY A 19 -0.68 19.90 -3.75
N CYS A 20 -0.06 18.98 -4.49
CA CYS A 20 -0.02 17.59 -4.08
C CYS A 20 0.59 17.59 -2.67
N GLN A 21 -0.27 17.52 -1.65
CA GLN A 21 0.18 17.31 -0.29
C GLN A 21 0.92 15.97 -0.33
N ALA A 22 2.24 16.01 -0.15
CA ALA A 22 3.05 14.81 -0.05
C ALA A 22 2.39 13.94 1.02
N ILE A 23 1.91 12.76 0.62
CA ILE A 23 1.36 11.80 1.57
C ILE A 23 2.50 11.51 2.56
N PRO A 24 2.26 11.59 3.87
CA PRO A 24 3.28 11.24 4.86
C PRO A 24 3.87 9.88 4.52
N ASP A 25 5.19 9.72 4.63
CA ASP A 25 5.87 8.46 4.24
C ASP A 25 5.23 7.23 4.90
N GLU A 26 4.76 7.35 6.14
CA GLU A 26 4.04 6.29 6.87
C GLU A 26 2.72 5.82 6.23
N LEU A 27 2.10 6.65 5.39
CA LEU A 27 0.85 6.34 4.68
C LEU A 27 1.08 5.87 3.25
N LYS A 28 2.31 5.97 2.74
CA LYS A 28 2.64 5.58 1.36
C LYS A 28 2.44 4.09 1.12
N THR A 29 2.83 3.26 2.09
CA THR A 29 2.67 1.80 2.02
C THR A 29 1.22 1.37 2.23
N SER A 30 0.38 2.20 2.85
CA SER A 30 -1.05 1.90 3.06
C SER A 30 -1.88 1.96 1.77
N GLN A 31 -1.32 2.46 0.66
CA GLN A 31 -2.01 2.51 -0.62
C GLN A 31 -1.91 1.17 -1.36
N PRO A 32 -3.04 0.57 -1.79
CA PRO A 32 -3.03 -0.67 -2.56
C PRO A 32 -2.23 -0.54 -3.86
N LEU A 33 -1.51 -1.60 -4.20
CA LEU A 33 -0.80 -1.74 -5.46
C LEU A 33 -1.51 -2.78 -6.34
N LYS A 34 -1.32 -2.65 -7.66
CA LYS A 34 -1.77 -3.67 -8.61
C LYS A 34 -0.64 -4.67 -8.85
N PRO A 35 -0.87 -5.98 -8.66
CA PRO A 35 0.11 -7.00 -9.03
C PRO A 35 0.34 -7.06 -10.55
N ASN A 36 1.52 -7.55 -10.92
CA ASN A 36 1.96 -7.75 -12.30
C ASN A 36 2.66 -9.12 -12.40
N THR A 37 1.95 -10.17 -12.01
CA THR A 37 2.43 -11.56 -12.09
C THR A 37 1.62 -12.35 -13.12
N THR A 38 2.01 -13.59 -13.40
CA THR A 38 1.35 -14.46 -14.38
C THR A 38 0.47 -15.50 -13.69
N GLN A 39 -0.55 -15.98 -14.41
CA GLN A 39 -1.47 -17.00 -13.90
C GLN A 39 -0.76 -18.26 -13.40
N HIS A 40 0.24 -18.74 -14.14
CA HIS A 40 1.02 -19.91 -13.74
C HIS A 40 1.74 -19.71 -12.41
N LEU A 41 2.30 -18.52 -12.17
CA LEU A 41 2.93 -18.19 -10.90
C LEU A 41 1.91 -18.10 -9.77
N ILE A 42 0.73 -17.54 -10.02
CA ILE A 42 -0.36 -17.44 -9.03
C ILE A 42 -0.79 -18.83 -8.57
N GLU A 43 -0.97 -19.78 -9.49
CA GLU A 43 -1.33 -21.16 -9.15
C GLU A 43 -0.26 -21.85 -8.32
N ASN A 44 1.01 -21.64 -8.65
CA ASN A 44 2.13 -22.15 -7.86
C ASN A 44 2.15 -21.54 -6.45
N ALA A 45 1.96 -20.22 -6.33
CA ALA A 45 1.93 -19.52 -5.04
C ALA A 45 0.76 -19.99 -4.17
N LYS A 46 -0.43 -20.21 -4.77
CA LYS A 46 -1.57 -20.83 -4.08
C LYS A 46 -1.23 -22.20 -3.55
N ALA A 47 -0.61 -23.07 -4.36
CA ALA A 47 -0.23 -24.40 -3.92
C ALA A 47 0.82 -24.37 -2.79
N GLU A 48 1.79 -23.48 -2.88
CA GLU A 48 2.87 -23.35 -1.89
C GLU A 48 2.38 -22.80 -0.55
N LEU A 49 1.54 -21.76 -0.57
CA LEU A 49 1.12 -21.03 0.63
C LEU A 49 -0.13 -21.57 1.30
N ASN A 50 -0.93 -22.42 0.63
CA ASN A 50 -2.17 -23.00 1.18
C ASN A 50 -1.97 -23.83 2.46
N GLN A 51 -0.75 -24.27 2.76
CA GLN A 51 -0.44 -24.97 4.01
C GLN A 51 -0.38 -24.04 5.24
N TYR A 52 -0.36 -22.72 5.04
CA TYR A 52 -0.22 -21.73 6.09
C TYR A 52 -1.51 -20.92 6.25
N GLU A 53 -2.18 -21.07 7.39
CA GLU A 53 -3.50 -20.46 7.64
C GLU A 53 -3.52 -18.93 7.61
N HIS A 54 -2.36 -18.28 7.76
CA HIS A 54 -2.25 -16.82 7.77
C HIS A 54 -2.03 -16.22 6.37
N PHE A 55 -1.94 -17.05 5.33
CA PHE A 55 -1.79 -16.60 3.95
C PHE A 55 -3.04 -16.88 3.10
N ASP A 56 -3.36 -15.92 2.24
CA ASP A 56 -4.32 -16.07 1.15
C ASP A 56 -3.71 -15.51 -0.13
N VAL A 57 -4.01 -16.12 -1.28
CA VAL A 57 -3.49 -15.70 -2.58
C VAL A 57 -4.65 -15.48 -3.54
N SER A 58 -4.84 -14.23 -3.99
CA SER A 58 -5.92 -13.86 -4.89
C SER A 58 -5.67 -14.30 -6.34
N ASP A 59 -6.72 -14.27 -7.17
CA ASP A 59 -6.64 -14.57 -8.61
C ASP A 59 -5.86 -13.52 -9.40
N GLU A 60 -5.63 -12.33 -8.82
CA GLU A 60 -4.87 -11.25 -9.43
C GLU A 60 -3.40 -11.24 -8.98
N GLY A 61 -2.99 -12.13 -8.08
CA GLY A 61 -1.62 -12.18 -7.56
C GLY A 61 -1.34 -11.25 -6.38
N MET A 62 -2.36 -10.96 -5.57
CA MET A 62 -2.17 -10.39 -4.24
C MET A 62 -1.97 -11.53 -3.23
N ILE A 63 -0.87 -11.50 -2.47
CA ILE A 63 -0.66 -12.40 -1.32
C ILE A 63 -1.00 -11.61 -0.07
N THR A 64 -2.02 -12.04 0.67
CA THR A 64 -2.41 -11.42 1.94
C THR A 64 -1.86 -12.23 3.10
N PHE A 65 -0.98 -11.62 3.89
CA PHE A 65 -0.66 -12.06 5.24
C PHE A 65 -1.67 -11.47 6.22
N THR A 66 -2.23 -12.28 7.13
CA THR A 66 -3.11 -11.78 8.20
C THR A 66 -2.57 -12.12 9.59
N ALA A 67 -2.28 -11.09 10.37
CA ALA A 67 -2.07 -11.19 11.82
C ALA A 67 -3.28 -10.61 12.56
N GLN A 68 -3.85 -11.38 13.50
CA GLN A 68 -5.04 -10.95 14.23
C GLN A 68 -4.78 -10.93 15.74
N LEU A 69 -5.15 -9.81 16.38
CA LEU A 69 -5.17 -9.76 17.85
C LEU A 69 -6.30 -10.64 18.40
N PRO A 70 -6.12 -11.26 19.58
CA PRO A 70 -7.19 -12.02 20.22
C PRO A 70 -8.46 -11.18 20.38
N ARG A 71 -9.63 -11.79 20.14
CA ARG A 71 -10.94 -11.11 20.04
C ARG A 71 -11.30 -10.21 21.23
N PHE A 72 -10.83 -10.53 22.43
CA PHE A 72 -11.09 -9.78 23.67
C PHE A 72 -9.81 -9.16 24.26
N SER A 73 -8.82 -8.93 23.41
CA SER A 73 -7.56 -8.30 23.78
C SER A 73 -7.76 -6.83 24.17
N ARG A 74 -7.00 -6.37 25.17
CA ARG A 74 -6.82 -4.93 25.47
C ARG A 74 -5.62 -4.32 24.73
N TYR A 75 -4.89 -5.13 23.96
CA TYR A 75 -3.78 -4.68 23.15
C TYR A 75 -4.29 -3.98 21.88
N ALA A 76 -3.49 -3.04 21.40
CA ALA A 76 -3.64 -2.41 20.10
C ALA A 76 -2.34 -2.57 19.34
N TRP A 77 -2.41 -2.56 18.02
CA TRP A 77 -1.22 -2.58 17.20
C TRP A 77 -0.44 -1.27 17.35
N ASP A 78 0.88 -1.40 17.46
CA ASP A 78 1.79 -0.27 17.39
C ASP A 78 2.13 0.02 15.91
N PRO A 79 1.88 1.25 15.41
CA PRO A 79 2.20 1.64 14.04
C PRO A 79 3.62 1.36 13.60
N VAL A 80 4.62 1.58 14.46
CA VAL A 80 6.03 1.34 14.09
C VAL A 80 6.27 -0.14 13.88
N SER A 81 5.77 -0.96 14.82
CA SER A 81 5.83 -2.42 14.72
C SER A 81 5.12 -2.97 13.47
N ILE A 82 3.98 -2.37 13.06
CA ILE A 82 3.31 -2.74 11.80
C ILE A 82 4.23 -2.47 10.61
N THR A 83 4.85 -1.29 10.53
CA THR A 83 5.72 -0.95 9.39
C THR A 83 6.94 -1.86 9.32
N GLU A 84 7.63 -2.06 10.44
CA GLU A 84 8.80 -2.95 10.49
C GLU A 84 8.44 -4.39 10.13
N SER A 85 7.35 -4.92 10.71
CA SER A 85 6.91 -6.29 10.43
C SER A 85 6.45 -6.46 8.99
N SER A 86 5.74 -5.47 8.44
CA SER A 86 5.26 -5.52 7.06
C SER A 86 6.40 -5.54 6.06
N TYR A 87 7.44 -4.71 6.28
CA TYR A 87 8.64 -4.72 5.48
C TYR A 87 9.36 -6.07 5.57
N GLN A 88 9.58 -6.60 6.78
CA GLN A 88 10.23 -7.90 6.97
C GLN A 88 9.48 -9.01 6.23
N ILE A 89 8.18 -9.13 6.46
CA ILE A 89 7.34 -10.16 5.82
C ILE A 89 7.39 -10.04 4.29
N ALA A 90 7.22 -8.83 3.75
CA ALA A 90 7.08 -8.67 2.31
C ALA A 90 8.40 -8.63 1.53
N CYS A 91 9.42 -7.98 2.09
CA CYS A 91 10.67 -7.63 1.41
C CYS A 91 11.84 -8.54 1.77
N GLU A 92 11.73 -9.30 2.87
CA GLU A 92 12.73 -10.30 3.28
C GLU A 92 12.16 -11.71 3.13
N ASP A 93 11.07 -12.03 3.85
CA ASP A 93 10.55 -13.41 3.91
C ASP A 93 9.88 -13.83 2.59
N LEU A 94 9.05 -12.95 2.01
CA LEU A 94 8.30 -13.20 0.78
C LEU A 94 8.93 -12.53 -0.44
N ARG A 95 10.21 -12.16 -0.35
CA ARG A 95 10.94 -11.48 -1.43
C ARG A 95 10.86 -12.23 -2.77
N TYR A 96 10.90 -13.55 -2.72
CA TYR A 96 10.75 -14.41 -3.89
C TYR A 96 9.49 -14.07 -4.73
N PHE A 97 8.38 -13.75 -4.06
CA PHE A 97 7.12 -13.42 -4.71
C PHE A 97 7.10 -11.97 -5.20
N THR A 98 7.61 -11.01 -4.42
CA THR A 98 7.66 -9.60 -4.85
C THR A 98 8.54 -9.42 -6.09
N GLU A 99 9.68 -10.14 -6.18
CA GLU A 99 10.53 -10.21 -7.38
C GLU A 99 9.81 -10.77 -8.61
N ARG A 100 8.74 -11.54 -8.41
CA ARG A 100 7.91 -12.17 -9.44
C ARG A 100 6.61 -11.42 -9.72
N GLY A 101 6.54 -10.16 -9.29
CA GLY A 101 5.45 -9.26 -9.60
C GLY A 101 4.20 -9.45 -8.74
N PHE A 102 4.27 -10.25 -7.67
CA PHE A 102 3.21 -10.25 -6.67
C PHE A 102 3.22 -8.95 -5.86
N VAL A 103 2.06 -8.63 -5.30
CA VAL A 103 1.97 -7.63 -4.22
C VAL A 103 1.68 -8.37 -2.93
N ILE A 104 2.42 -8.05 -1.88
CA ILE A 104 2.16 -8.54 -0.53
C ILE A 104 1.34 -7.50 0.21
N LYS A 105 0.20 -7.92 0.75
CA LYS A 105 -0.62 -7.16 1.70
C LYS A 105 -0.40 -7.72 3.09
N ALA A 106 0.31 -7.00 3.95
CA ALA A 106 0.42 -7.33 5.36
C ALA A 106 -0.75 -6.69 6.12
N TRP A 107 -1.73 -7.50 6.52
CA TRP A 107 -2.94 -7.05 7.21
C TRP A 107 -2.88 -7.37 8.71
N PHE A 108 -2.92 -6.32 9.51
CA PHE A 108 -2.95 -6.42 10.97
C PHE A 108 -4.37 -6.12 11.45
N ALA A 109 -5.12 -7.15 11.81
CA ALA A 109 -6.51 -7.05 12.23
C ALA A 109 -6.62 -6.73 13.73
N GLY A 110 -7.38 -5.68 14.08
CA GLY A 110 -7.63 -5.27 15.46
C GLY A 110 -7.51 -3.76 15.67
N PRO A 111 -7.60 -3.27 16.92
CA PRO A 111 -7.46 -1.85 17.23
C PRO A 111 -6.12 -1.29 16.71
N ARG A 112 -6.19 -0.13 16.03
CA ARG A 112 -5.06 0.53 15.35
C ARG A 112 -4.39 -0.30 14.25
N GLY A 113 -4.99 -1.41 13.87
CA GLY A 113 -4.57 -2.24 12.76
C GLY A 113 -4.71 -1.53 11.42
N ARG A 114 -3.83 -1.87 10.48
CA ARG A 114 -3.87 -1.37 9.10
C ARG A 114 -3.27 -2.39 8.13
N ALA A 115 -3.44 -2.12 6.84
CA ALA A 115 -2.80 -2.87 5.77
C ALA A 115 -1.59 -2.08 5.28
N GLU A 116 -0.50 -2.77 5.03
CA GLU A 116 0.61 -2.25 4.23
C GLU A 116 0.82 -3.11 3.00
N TYR A 117 1.16 -2.47 1.89
CA TYR A 117 1.26 -3.08 0.58
C TYR A 117 2.67 -2.90 0.03
N TYR A 118 3.30 -3.98 -0.39
CA TYR A 118 4.64 -3.98 -0.92
C TYR A 118 4.71 -4.76 -2.23
N ASN A 119 5.40 -4.19 -3.20
CA ASN A 119 5.96 -4.89 -4.35
C ASN A 119 7.47 -4.65 -4.35
N MET A 120 8.17 -5.21 -5.33
CA MET A 120 9.62 -5.08 -5.40
C MET A 120 10.09 -3.62 -5.38
N ALA A 121 9.44 -2.74 -6.14
CA ALA A 121 9.82 -1.33 -6.21
C ALA A 121 9.74 -0.62 -4.84
N ARG A 122 8.69 -0.87 -4.05
CA ARG A 122 8.58 -0.31 -2.69
C ARG A 122 9.62 -0.91 -1.74
N CYS A 123 9.90 -2.20 -1.87
CA CYS A 123 10.95 -2.84 -1.07
C CYS A 123 12.33 -2.23 -1.33
N GLU A 124 12.66 -1.95 -2.59
CA GLU A 124 13.93 -1.30 -2.96
C GLU A 124 13.99 0.15 -2.48
N GLU A 125 12.88 0.89 -2.61
CA GLU A 125 12.79 2.25 -2.13
C GLU A 125 13.02 2.33 -0.61
N GLU A 126 12.35 1.49 0.18
CA GLU A 126 12.57 1.46 1.64
C GLU A 126 13.95 0.95 2.02
N ALA A 127 14.49 -0.06 1.33
CA ALA A 127 15.85 -0.51 1.58
C ALA A 127 16.89 0.60 1.33
N SER A 128 16.59 1.55 0.46
CA SER A 128 17.45 2.71 0.20
C SER A 128 17.32 3.80 1.26
N SER A 129 16.14 3.99 1.87
CA SER A 129 15.90 5.01 2.90
C SER A 129 16.34 4.58 4.30
N ARG A 130 16.51 3.27 4.53
CA ARG A 130 16.99 2.68 5.80
C ARG A 130 18.52 2.68 5.96
N LYS A 131 19.28 3.06 4.92
CA LYS A 131 20.75 3.16 4.96
C LYS A 131 21.21 4.53 5.46
#